data_AF-A0AAW9SRL4-F1
#
_entry.id   AF-A0AAW9SRL4-F1
#
_cell.length_a   1.000
_cell.length_b   1.000
_cell.length_c   1.000
_cell.angle_alpha   90.00
_cell.angle_beta   90.00
_cell.angle_gamma   90.00
#
_symmetry.space_group_name_H-M   'P 1'
#
loop_
_entity.id
_entity.type
_entity.pdbx_description
1 polymer ?
#
loop_
_entity_poly.entity_id
_entity_poly.type
_entity_poly.pdbx_seq_one_letter_code
_entity_poly.pdbx_strand_id
1 'polypeptide(L)'
;MDQGRQAAQICALRLLSALQAAVGDLDGVLRIAKLTVYVNGAPGFTDHSAVADGASQLLSRALGDCGRHARSAVGVAGLPGNAPVEIDMVAQIVT
;
A
#
# COMPACT_ATOMS: atom_id res chain seq x y z
N MET A 1 10.33 9.39 9.00
CA MET A 1 10.10 9.39 7.55
C MET A 1 10.51 8.07 6.91
N ASP A 2 11.79 7.72 6.93
CA ASP A 2 12.28 6.49 6.26
C ASP A 2 11.67 5.20 6.80
N GLN A 3 11.54 5.08 8.12
CA GLN A 3 10.87 3.93 8.76
C GLN A 3 9.39 3.81 8.35
N GLY A 4 8.68 4.94 8.19
CA GLY A 4 7.29 4.94 7.71
C GLY A 4 7.19 4.45 6.27
N ARG A 5 8.09 4.91 5.39
CA ARG A 5 8.17 4.44 4.00
C ARG A 5 8.48 2.94 3.93
N GLN A 6 9.40 2.46 4.76
CA GLN A 6 9.72 1.03 4.87
C GLN A 6 8.52 0.23 5.38
N ALA A 7 7.78 0.73 6.37
CA ALA A 7 6.55 0.09 6.83
C ALA A 7 5.50 0.00 5.72
N ALA A 8 5.31 1.08 4.95
CA ALA A 8 4.41 1.09 3.80
C ALA A 8 4.84 0.07 2.71
N GLN A 9 6.15 -0.08 2.46
CA GLN A 9 6.68 -1.12 1.57
C GLN A 9 6.36 -2.52 2.08
N ILE A 10 6.53 -2.78 3.38
CA ILE A 10 6.20 -4.07 4.00
C ILE A 10 4.70 -4.37 3.87
N CYS A 11 3.83 -3.39 4.11
CA CYS A 11 2.39 -3.54 3.89
C CYS A 11 2.08 -3.89 2.42
N ALA A 12 2.70 -3.21 1.46
CA ALA A 12 2.52 -3.50 0.04
C ALA A 12 2.99 -4.91 -0.35
N LEU A 13 4.13 -5.38 0.19
CA LEU A 13 4.60 -6.76 -0.02
C LEU A 13 3.63 -7.80 0.53
N ARG A 14 3.08 -7.56 1.73
CA ARG A 14 2.06 -8.44 2.32
C ARG A 14 0.80 -8.49 1.48
N LEU A 15 0.36 -7.35 0.95
CA LEU A 15 -0.78 -7.27 0.04
C LEU A 15 -0.54 -8.03 -1.27
N LEU A 16 0.65 -7.91 -1.88
CA LEU A 16 1.02 -8.70 -3.06
C LEU A 16 1.01 -10.21 -2.77
N SER A 17 1.53 -10.63 -1.62
CA SER A 17 1.49 -12.04 -1.21
C SER A 17 0.07 -12.54 -1.01
N ALA A 18 -0.81 -11.75 -0.38
CA ALA A 18 -2.22 -12.10 -0.20
C ALA A 18 -2.97 -12.16 -1.54
N LEU A 19 -2.68 -11.21 -2.44
CA LEU A 19 -3.26 -11.19 -3.79
C LEU A 19 -2.81 -12.43 -4.58
N GLN A 20 -1.51 -12.75 -4.59
CA GLN A 20 -1.00 -13.96 -5.23
C GLN A 20 -1.65 -15.23 -4.67
N ALA A 21 -1.83 -15.32 -3.36
CA ALA A 21 -2.52 -16.47 -2.75
C ALA A 21 -3.99 -16.58 -3.20
N ALA A 22 -4.64 -15.45 -3.49
CA ALA A 22 -6.02 -15.42 -3.98
C ALA A 22 -6.16 -15.74 -5.47
N VAL A 23 -5.20 -15.33 -6.31
CA VAL A 23 -5.28 -15.50 -7.78
C VAL A 23 -4.33 -16.55 -8.36
N GLY A 24 -3.50 -17.18 -7.52
CA GLY A 24 -2.45 -18.12 -7.92
C GLY A 24 -1.19 -17.43 -8.46
N ASP A 25 -1.34 -16.61 -9.50
CA ASP A 25 -0.25 -15.86 -10.13
C ASP A 25 -0.61 -14.38 -10.31
N LEU A 26 0.36 -13.50 -10.06
CA LEU A 26 0.22 -12.06 -10.23
C LEU A 26 0.06 -11.64 -11.70
N ASP A 27 0.37 -12.51 -12.66
CA ASP A 27 0.03 -12.32 -14.08
C ASP A 27 -1.50 -12.19 -14.31
N GLY A 28 -2.32 -12.69 -13.38
CA GLY A 28 -3.77 -12.50 -13.38
C GLY A 28 -4.23 -11.11 -12.92
N VAL A 29 -3.32 -10.22 -12.49
CA VAL A 29 -3.66 -8.87 -12.01
C VAL A 29 -3.66 -7.89 -13.17
N LEU A 30 -4.86 -7.40 -13.52
CA LEU A 30 -5.02 -6.40 -14.58
C LEU A 30 -4.58 -5.00 -14.13
N ARG A 31 -4.92 -4.63 -12.88
CA ARG A 31 -4.59 -3.32 -12.32
C ARG A 31 -4.82 -3.25 -10.82
N ILE A 32 -3.95 -2.52 -10.11
CA ILE A 32 -4.28 -2.02 -8.77
C ILE A 32 -5.16 -0.78 -8.93
N ALA A 33 -6.46 -0.89 -8.62
CA ALA A 33 -7.42 0.19 -8.84
C ALA A 33 -7.22 1.32 -7.83
N LYS A 34 -7.10 0.97 -6.54
CA LYS A 34 -6.97 1.93 -5.44
C LYS A 34 -6.14 1.39 -4.29
N LEU A 35 -5.36 2.28 -3.67
CA LEU A 35 -4.84 2.11 -2.32
C LEU A 35 -5.45 3.12 -1.36
N THR A 36 -5.74 2.67 -0.14
CA THR A 36 -5.96 3.55 1.00
C THR A 36 -4.85 3.30 2.01
N VAL A 37 -4.05 4.32 2.31
CA VAL A 37 -2.91 4.24 3.22
C VAL A 37 -3.23 5.03 4.49
N TYR A 38 -3.28 4.33 5.61
CA TYR A 38 -3.47 4.89 6.94
C TYR A 38 -2.11 5.00 7.61
N VAL A 39 -1.73 6.20 8.03
CA VAL A 39 -0.43 6.47 8.66
C VAL A 39 -0.68 6.90 10.09
N ASN A 40 -0.19 6.12 11.05
CA ASN A 40 -0.21 6.49 12.46
C ASN A 40 0.82 7.60 12.70
N GLY A 41 0.36 8.84 12.77
CA GLY A 41 1.19 10.02 12.86
C GLY A 41 0.81 10.86 14.07
N ALA A 42 1.81 11.45 14.73
CA ALA A 42 1.58 12.42 15.79
C ALA A 42 0.79 13.64 15.27
N PRO A 43 0.03 14.33 16.13
CA PRO A 43 -0.63 15.59 15.76
C PRO A 43 0.35 16.57 15.10
N GLY A 44 -0.04 17.10 13.94
CA GLY A 44 0.78 18.04 13.16
C GLY A 44 1.75 17.40 12.16
N PHE A 45 1.87 16.07 12.12
CA PHE A 45 2.59 15.40 11.03
C PHE A 45 1.79 15.47 9.72
N THR A 46 2.42 15.94 8.64
CA THR A 46 1.74 16.21 7.35
C THR A 46 2.23 15.34 6.19
N ASP A 47 3.31 14.57 6.38
CA ASP A 47 3.98 13.88 5.28
C ASP A 47 3.43 12.48 5.00
N HIS A 48 2.14 12.26 5.23
CA HIS A 48 1.48 10.97 5.00
C HIS A 48 1.63 10.49 3.55
N SER A 49 1.56 11.41 2.59
CA SER A 49 1.77 11.10 1.17
C SER A 49 3.19 10.58 0.90
N ALA A 50 4.22 11.17 1.52
CA ALA A 50 5.60 10.73 1.35
C ALA A 50 5.84 9.36 1.99
N VAL A 51 5.17 9.05 3.10
CA VAL A 51 5.16 7.70 3.69
C VAL A 51 4.51 6.71 2.71
N ALA A 52 3.34 7.05 2.17
CA ALA A 52 2.59 6.22 1.23
C ALA A 52 3.36 5.95 -0.09
N ASP A 53 4.28 6.82 -0.49
CA ASP A 53 5.14 6.60 -1.66
C ASP A 53 6.00 5.34 -1.53
N GLY A 54 6.30 4.89 -0.30
CA GLY A 54 6.95 3.61 -0.08
C GLY A 54 6.19 2.45 -0.73
N ALA A 55 4.88 2.35 -0.46
CA ALA A 55 4.02 1.34 -1.05
C ALA A 55 3.87 1.53 -2.56
N SER A 56 3.62 2.77 -3.01
CA SER A 56 3.37 3.05 -4.42
C SER A 56 4.57 2.75 -5.32
N GLN A 57 5.78 3.10 -4.87
CA GLN A 57 7.01 2.79 -5.61
C GLN A 57 7.26 1.29 -5.68
N LEU A 58 6.98 0.55 -4.61
CA LEU A 58 7.15 -0.91 -4.61
C LEU A 58 6.19 -1.58 -5.59
N LEU A 59 4.90 -1.22 -5.57
CA LEU A 59 3.91 -1.79 -6.49
C LEU A 59 4.21 -1.44 -7.94
N SER A 60 4.65 -0.22 -8.22
CA SER A 60 5.05 0.18 -9.58
C SER A 60 6.29 -0.59 -10.07
N ARG A 61 7.25 -0.88 -9.17
CA ARG A 61 8.43 -1.70 -9.50
C ARG A 61 8.07 -3.16 -9.72
N ALA A 62 7.15 -3.71 -8.93
CA ALA A 62 6.78 -5.12 -8.98
C ALA A 62 5.83 -5.46 -10.15
N LEU A 63 4.87 -4.58 -10.44
CA LEU A 63 3.79 -4.83 -11.40
C LEU A 63 3.83 -3.92 -12.64
N GLY A 64 4.85 -3.06 -12.76
CA GLY A 64 4.93 -2.09 -13.86
C GLY A 64 3.72 -1.16 -13.91
N ASP A 65 3.15 -0.98 -15.10
CA ASP A 65 1.97 -0.13 -15.31
C ASP A 65 0.72 -0.64 -14.57
N CYS A 66 0.56 -1.96 -14.39
CA CYS A 66 -0.53 -2.55 -13.61
C CYS A 66 -0.46 -2.12 -12.13
N GLY A 67 0.74 -1.75 -11.65
CA GLY A 67 0.96 -1.25 -10.31
C GLY A 67 0.53 0.21 -10.09
N ARG A 68 0.16 0.97 -11.14
CA ARG A 68 -0.27 2.37 -11.02
C ARG A 68 -1.74 2.48 -10.59
N HIS A 69 -1.98 3.22 -9.50
CA HIS A 69 -3.25 3.25 -8.79
C HIS A 69 -3.68 4.66 -8.39
N ALA A 70 -4.99 4.83 -8.16
CA ALA A 70 -5.48 5.96 -7.36
C ALA A 70 -5.11 5.74 -5.88
N ARG A 71 -4.91 6.82 -5.13
CA ARG A 71 -4.47 6.73 -3.74
C ARG A 71 -5.14 7.75 -2.83
N SER A 72 -5.49 7.31 -1.63
CA SER A 72 -5.71 8.18 -0.47
C SER A 72 -4.63 7.90 0.58
N ALA A 73 -4.03 8.94 1.14
CA ALA A 73 -3.07 8.83 2.24
C ALA A 73 -3.54 9.73 3.38
N VAL A 74 -3.89 9.13 4.52
CA VAL A 74 -4.54 9.84 5.63
C VAL A 74 -3.82 9.57 6.94
N GLY A 75 -3.72 10.61 7.76
CA GLY A 75 -3.27 10.48 9.14
C GLY A 75 -4.36 9.89 10.01
N VAL A 76 -3.99 8.96 10.89
CA VAL A 76 -4.88 8.38 11.90
C VAL A 76 -4.25 8.47 13.27
N ALA A 77 -5.08 8.53 14.32
CA ALA A 77 -4.61 8.66 15.71
C ALA A 77 -3.99 7.37 16.28
N GLY A 78 -4.25 6.22 15.65
CA GLY A 78 -3.72 4.93 16.06
C GLY A 78 -4.15 3.83 15.10
N LEU A 79 -3.43 2.72 15.16
CA LEU A 79 -3.69 1.51 14.38
C LEU A 79 -3.58 0.26 15.27
N PRO A 80 -4.21 -0.87 14.89
CA PRO A 80 -4.08 -2.13 15.61
C PRO A 80 -2.62 -2.52 15.86
N GLY A 81 -2.33 -3.01 17.07
CA GLY A 81 -0.97 -3.41 17.46
C GLY A 81 0.05 -2.27 17.46
N ASN A 82 -0.40 -1.01 17.49
CA ASN A 82 0.44 0.17 17.35
C ASN A 82 1.28 0.17 16.05
N ALA A 83 0.71 -0.36 14.97
CA ALA A 83 1.37 -0.35 13.67
C ALA A 83 1.64 1.10 13.20
N PRO A 84 2.75 1.36 12.52
CA PRO A 84 3.04 2.68 11.96
C PRO A 84 2.24 2.96 10.68
N VAL A 85 1.89 1.92 9.90
CA VAL A 85 1.17 2.02 8.65
C VAL A 85 0.23 0.82 8.50
N GLU A 86 -0.96 1.06 7.96
CA GLU A 86 -1.90 0.04 7.50
C GLU A 86 -2.36 0.42 6.09
N ILE A 87 -2.55 -0.57 5.21
CA ILE A 87 -2.92 -0.34 3.81
C ILE A 87 -4.03 -1.30 3.40
N ASP A 88 -5.05 -0.74 2.76
CA ASP A 88 -6.10 -1.46 2.05
C ASP A 88 -5.92 -1.31 0.53
N MET A 89 -6.24 -2.36 -0.23
CA MET A 89 -6.03 -2.47 -1.67
C MET A 89 -7.26 -3.03 -2.38
N VAL A 90 -7.64 -2.36 -3.47
CA VAL A 90 -8.60 -2.89 -4.45
C VAL A 90 -7.84 -3.22 -5.72
N ALA A 91 -7.88 -4.48 -6.15
CA ALA A 91 -7.26 -4.96 -7.38
C ALA A 91 -8.32 -5.48 -8.35
N GLN A 92 -8.11 -5.21 -9.64
CA GLN A 92 -8.85 -5.82 -10.74
C GLN A 92 -8.06 -7.03 -11.23
N ILE A 93 -8.75 -8.16 -11.39
CA ILE A 93 -8.16 -9.45 -11.75
C ILE A 93 -8.84 -10.03 -12.99
N VAL A 94 -8.11 -10.86 -13.74
CA VAL A 94 -8.68 -11.74 -14.77
C VAL A 94 -9.48 -12.83 -14.07
N THR A 95 -10.65 -13.16 -14.63
CA THR A 95 -11.55 -14.19 -14.11
C THR A 95 -11.38 -15.49 -14.87
#